data_AF-A0A932FVI5-F1
#
_entry.id   AF-A0A932FVI5-F1
#
_cell.length_a   1.000
_cell.length_b   1.000
_cell.length_c   1.000
_cell.angle_alpha   90.00
_cell.angle_beta   90.00
_cell.angle_gamma   90.00
#
_symmetry.space_group_name_H-M   'P 1'
#
loop_
_entity.id
_entity.type
_entity.pdbx_description
1 polymer ?
#
loop_
_entity_poly.entity_id
_entity_poly.type
_entity_poly.pdbx_seq_one_letter_code
_entity_poly.pdbx_strand_id
1 'polypeptide(L)'
;MKGKTEPQAKPEAGHSSEEHDTRYEHSDMAIRPIAALGIGLILTAVVLYLALWGLFRLFTIEREQADVPPPPVFRGQPLPPQPRLQASPSADLAKMRAEEDARLNSYGWVDPQAGTVRIPIDRAMERILQQGLPARGETSLPPVSRPGNPDSSGGRQLGDREQGTGNREMRTPDPQ
;
A
#
# COMPACT_ATOMS: atom_id res chain seq x y z
N MET A 1 98.04 24.27 -36.44
CA MET A 1 97.62 25.69 -36.54
C MET A 1 96.51 25.80 -37.56
N LYS A 2 95.39 26.46 -37.21
CA LYS A 2 94.29 26.96 -38.07
C LYS A 2 93.51 25.88 -38.84
N GLY A 3 92.19 25.80 -38.78
CA GLY A 3 91.14 26.83 -38.85
C GLY A 3 90.27 26.41 -40.06
N LYS A 4 89.03 25.91 -39.86
CA LYS A 4 87.76 26.68 -39.92
C LYS A 4 87.64 27.40 -41.29
N THR A 5 86.65 27.21 -42.16
CA THR A 5 85.18 27.26 -41.97
C THR A 5 84.46 26.99 -43.32
N GLU A 6 83.39 26.17 -43.31
CA GLU A 6 82.04 26.30 -43.96
C GLU A 6 81.89 26.72 -45.46
N PRO A 7 80.75 26.43 -46.16
CA PRO A 7 79.38 26.28 -45.62
C PRO A 7 78.53 25.16 -46.24
N GLN A 8 77.49 24.71 -45.51
CA GLN A 8 76.27 24.26 -46.17
C GLN A 8 75.04 24.81 -45.47
N ALA A 9 74.26 25.53 -46.27
CA ALA A 9 72.94 26.02 -45.97
C ALA A 9 71.90 24.88 -46.00
N LYS A 10 70.99 24.93 -45.03
CA LYS A 10 69.57 24.49 -44.95
C LYS A 10 68.90 24.19 -46.32
N PRO A 11 67.82 23.35 -46.43
CA PRO A 11 66.75 23.24 -45.43
C PRO A 11 65.88 21.94 -45.36
N GLU A 12 64.86 22.03 -44.49
CA GLU A 12 63.55 21.35 -44.50
C GLU A 12 63.28 20.17 -43.53
N ALA A 13 62.25 20.41 -42.72
CA ALA A 13 61.18 19.52 -42.27
C ALA A 13 61.53 18.20 -41.54
N GLY A 14 61.34 18.24 -40.22
CA GLY A 14 60.97 17.08 -39.42
C GLY A 14 59.97 17.52 -38.35
N HIS A 15 58.70 17.16 -38.50
CA HIS A 15 57.75 17.14 -37.40
C HIS A 15 58.28 16.17 -36.35
N SER A 16 58.94 16.68 -35.31
CA SER A 16 59.22 15.89 -34.11
C SER A 16 57.89 15.66 -33.42
N SER A 17 57.33 14.48 -33.65
CA SER A 17 56.29 13.90 -32.83
C SER A 17 56.78 13.97 -31.38
N GLU A 18 56.25 14.90 -30.58
CA GLU A 18 56.30 14.77 -29.14
C GLU A 18 55.37 13.61 -28.78
N GLU A 19 55.90 12.41 -28.93
CA GLU A 19 55.38 11.21 -28.29
C GLU A 19 55.62 11.43 -26.80
N HIS A 20 54.61 12.00 -26.13
CA HIS A 20 54.52 11.99 -24.69
C HIS A 20 54.51 10.52 -24.25
N ASP A 21 55.68 9.98 -23.94
CA ASP A 21 55.87 8.73 -23.22
C ASP A 21 55.12 8.85 -21.89
N THR A 22 53.86 8.43 -21.87
CA THR A 22 53.10 8.20 -20.65
C THR A 22 53.75 7.04 -19.93
N ARG A 23 54.80 7.33 -19.17
CA ARG A 23 55.42 6.40 -18.23
C ARG A 23 54.40 6.09 -17.15
N TYR A 24 53.67 5.00 -17.35
CA TYR A 24 52.83 4.42 -16.32
C TYR A 24 53.74 3.88 -15.22
N GLU A 25 53.71 4.50 -14.04
CA GLU A 25 54.26 3.86 -12.86
C GLU A 25 53.34 2.67 -12.52
N HIS A 26 53.76 1.48 -12.94
CA HIS A 26 53.31 0.23 -12.34
C HIS A 26 53.90 0.16 -10.93
N SER A 27 53.43 1.02 -10.03
CA SER A 27 53.55 0.76 -8.61
C SER A 27 52.72 -0.50 -8.37
N ASP A 28 53.40 -1.65 -8.33
CA ASP A 28 52.85 -2.95 -7.97
C ASP A 28 52.24 -2.82 -6.57
N MET A 29 50.95 -2.44 -6.51
CA MET A 29 50.21 -2.48 -5.27
C MET A 29 50.22 -3.93 -4.81
N ALA A 30 50.88 -4.18 -3.69
CA ALA A 30 50.94 -5.52 -3.14
C ALA A 30 49.50 -6.02 -2.90
N ILE A 31 49.07 -7.04 -3.64
CA ILE A 31 47.71 -7.60 -3.55
C ILE A 31 47.46 -8.20 -2.16
N ARG A 32 48.50 -8.67 -1.49
CA ARG A 32 48.42 -9.32 -0.16
C ARG A 32 47.76 -8.45 0.92
N PRO A 33 48.19 -7.21 1.20
CA PRO A 33 47.52 -6.35 2.18
C PRO A 33 46.09 -6.00 1.77
N ILE A 34 45.82 -5.81 0.47
CA ILE A 34 44.46 -5.53 -0.02
C ILE A 34 43.54 -6.73 0.20
N ALA A 35 44.00 -7.93 -0.12
CA ALA A 35 43.26 -9.17 0.12
C ALA A 35 43.08 -9.43 1.62
N ALA A 36 44.11 -9.21 2.44
CA ALA A 36 44.02 -9.34 3.89
C ALA A 36 43.01 -8.36 4.50
N LEU A 37 42.97 -7.11 4.00
CA LEU A 37 41.97 -6.13 4.39
C LEU A 37 40.57 -6.57 3.99
N GLY A 38 40.38 -7.04 2.75
CA GLY A 38 39.10 -7.54 2.27
C GLY A 38 38.58 -8.72 3.09
N ILE A 39 39.45 -9.70 3.37
CA ILE A 39 39.12 -10.85 4.23
C ILE A 39 38.79 -10.38 5.64
N GLY A 40 39.57 -9.44 6.20
CA GLY A 40 39.31 -8.86 7.51
C GLY A 40 37.94 -8.17 7.61
N LEU A 41 37.53 -7.42 6.57
CA LEU A 41 36.22 -6.79 6.50
C LEU A 41 35.09 -7.81 6.44
N ILE A 42 35.24 -8.87 5.64
CA ILE A 42 34.25 -9.94 5.54
C ILE A 42 34.10 -10.66 6.88
N LEU A 43 35.22 -11.04 7.52
CA LEU A 43 35.19 -11.68 8.83
C LEU A 43 34.52 -10.79 9.88
N THR A 44 34.83 -9.49 9.88
CA THR A 44 34.20 -8.53 10.79
C THR A 44 32.69 -8.43 10.54
N ALA A 45 32.26 -8.35 9.28
CA ALA A 45 30.85 -8.30 8.92
C ALA A 45 30.10 -9.58 9.34
N VAL A 46 30.72 -10.76 9.16
CA VAL A 46 30.16 -12.05 9.60
C VAL A 46 30.03 -12.10 11.12
N VAL A 47 31.04 -11.63 11.86
CA VAL A 47 30.98 -11.57 13.33
C VAL A 47 29.85 -10.64 13.79
N LEU A 48 29.74 -9.44 13.21
CA LEU A 48 28.66 -8.51 13.53
C LEU A 48 27.28 -9.10 13.18
N TYR A 49 27.16 -9.76 12.03
CA TYR A 49 25.94 -10.45 11.63
C TYR A 49 25.55 -11.55 12.63
N LEU A 50 26.48 -12.43 13.01
CA LEU A 50 26.24 -13.50 13.97
C LEU A 50 25.92 -12.95 15.37
N ALA A 51 26.57 -11.87 15.80
CA ALA A 51 26.28 -11.20 17.05
C ALA A 51 24.87 -10.61 17.07
N LEU A 52 24.47 -9.90 16.00
CA LEU A 52 23.12 -9.35 15.86
C LEU A 52 22.07 -10.45 15.74
N TRP A 53 22.34 -11.50 14.97
CA TRP A 53 21.46 -12.66 14.85
C TRP A 53 21.27 -13.37 16.20
N GLY A 54 22.35 -13.61 16.94
CA GLY A 54 22.32 -14.21 18.28
C GLY A 54 21.59 -13.33 19.28
N LEU A 55 21.86 -12.03 19.29
CA LEU A 55 21.18 -11.05 20.14
C LEU A 55 19.68 -10.99 19.82
N PHE A 56 19.33 -10.97 18.53
CA PHE A 56 17.94 -10.99 18.08
C PHE A 56 17.26 -12.27 18.54
N ARG A 57 17.89 -13.44 18.37
CA ARG A 57 17.37 -14.73 18.83
C ARG A 57 17.18 -14.78 20.34
N LEU A 58 18.04 -14.15 21.14
CA LEU A 58 17.85 -14.03 22.58
C LEU A 58 16.65 -13.15 22.92
N PHE A 59 16.51 -11.98 22.28
CA PHE A 59 15.42 -11.05 22.56
C PHE A 59 14.07 -11.44 21.95
N THR A 60 14.02 -12.16 20.83
CA THR A 60 12.75 -12.55 20.20
C THR A 60 12.03 -13.66 20.94
N ILE A 61 12.76 -14.49 21.70
CA ILE A 61 12.17 -15.49 22.60
C ILE A 61 11.29 -14.80 23.66
N GLU A 62 11.64 -13.58 24.07
CA GLU A 62 10.88 -12.79 25.04
C GLU A 62 9.85 -11.86 24.36
N ARG A 63 10.10 -11.43 23.12
CA ARG A 63 9.27 -10.43 22.41
C ARG A 63 8.02 -10.96 21.71
N GLU A 64 7.88 -12.26 21.52
CA GLU A 64 6.56 -12.83 21.17
C GLU A 64 5.54 -12.71 22.32
N GLN A 65 6.00 -12.38 23.55
CA GLN A 65 5.14 -12.05 24.70
C GLN A 65 5.31 -10.63 25.24
N ALA A 66 6.29 -9.86 24.74
CA ALA A 66 6.53 -8.49 25.21
C ALA A 66 5.59 -7.50 24.52
N ASP A 67 4.35 -7.52 24.99
CA ASP A 67 3.56 -6.31 25.20
C ASP A 67 4.52 -5.23 25.76
N VAL A 68 4.88 -4.23 24.94
CA VAL A 68 5.92 -3.26 25.26
C VAL A 68 5.59 -2.63 26.61
N PRO A 69 6.39 -2.84 27.68
CA PRO A 69 6.12 -2.19 28.95
C PRO A 69 6.10 -0.69 28.71
N PRO A 70 5.01 0.01 29.07
CA PRO A 70 4.90 1.43 28.76
C PRO A 70 6.11 2.15 29.35
N PRO A 71 6.72 3.08 28.60
CA PRO A 71 7.92 3.79 29.04
C PRO A 71 7.67 4.45 30.41
N PRO A 72 8.69 4.58 31.27
CA PRO A 72 8.54 4.99 32.69
C PRO A 72 7.92 6.38 32.90
N VAL A 73 7.64 7.11 31.83
CA VAL A 73 6.81 8.33 31.79
C VAL A 73 5.31 8.05 32.04
N PHE A 74 4.88 6.78 32.02
CA PHE A 74 3.51 6.34 32.27
C PHE A 74 3.30 5.71 33.66
N ARG A 75 4.23 5.89 34.61
CA ARG A 75 3.96 5.53 36.02
C ARG A 75 3.01 6.56 36.62
N GLY A 76 1.70 6.35 36.45
CA GLY A 76 0.65 7.13 37.10
C GLY A 76 -0.24 7.96 36.18
N GLN A 77 0.01 7.99 34.87
CA GLN A 77 -1.00 8.53 33.95
C GLN A 77 -2.16 7.54 33.84
N PRO A 78 -3.42 7.99 34.02
CA PRO A 78 -4.57 7.18 33.65
C PRO A 78 -4.43 6.79 32.18
N LEU A 79 -4.59 5.49 31.89
CA LEU A 79 -4.54 4.99 30.51
C LEU A 79 -5.48 5.85 29.66
N PRO A 80 -5.05 6.24 28.44
CA PRO A 80 -5.93 6.99 27.55
C PRO A 80 -7.25 6.23 27.40
N PRO A 81 -8.39 6.95 27.41
CA PRO A 81 -9.69 6.33 27.14
C PRO A 81 -9.64 5.62 25.79
N GLN A 82 -10.44 4.57 25.63
CA GLN A 82 -10.50 3.83 24.37
C GLN A 82 -10.87 4.78 23.20
N PRO A 83 -10.33 4.57 21.99
CA PRO A 83 -9.59 3.41 21.52
C PRO A 83 -8.08 3.50 21.78
N ARG A 84 -7.49 2.40 22.26
CA ARG A 84 -6.05 2.27 22.45
C ARG A 84 -5.37 1.87 21.15
N LEU A 85 -4.07 2.12 21.05
CA LEU A 85 -3.27 1.60 19.95
C LEU A 85 -3.30 0.07 20.00
N GLN A 86 -3.66 -0.56 18.88
CA GLN A 86 -3.66 -2.00 18.71
C GLN A 86 -2.23 -2.53 18.80
N ALA A 87 -1.96 -3.44 19.74
CA ALA A 87 -0.60 -3.92 20.03
C ALA A 87 0.02 -4.73 18.88
N SER A 88 -0.79 -5.48 18.14
CA SER A 88 -0.32 -6.30 17.01
C SER A 88 -1.34 -6.36 15.84
N PRO A 89 -1.44 -5.29 15.02
CA PRO A 89 -2.38 -5.25 13.90
C PRO A 89 -2.24 -6.42 12.92
N SER A 90 -1.02 -6.91 12.70
CA SER A 90 -0.73 -8.03 11.79
C SER A 90 -1.28 -9.36 12.29
N ALA A 91 -1.14 -9.66 13.59
CA ALA A 91 -1.63 -10.90 14.19
C ALA A 91 -3.16 -10.94 14.20
N ASP A 92 -3.79 -9.82 14.53
CA ASP A 92 -5.25 -9.70 14.53
C ASP A 92 -5.83 -9.85 13.12
N LEU A 93 -5.19 -9.25 12.11
CA LEU A 93 -5.59 -9.45 10.71
C LEU A 93 -5.41 -10.90 10.25
N ALA A 94 -4.33 -11.57 10.67
CA ALA A 94 -4.12 -12.98 10.34
C ALA A 94 -5.19 -13.88 10.98
N LYS A 95 -5.55 -13.62 12.24
CA LYS A 95 -6.62 -14.33 12.94
C LYS A 95 -7.97 -14.11 12.28
N MET A 96 -8.33 -12.86 11.96
CA MET A 96 -9.57 -12.52 11.26
C MET A 96 -9.67 -13.28 9.93
N ARG A 97 -8.60 -13.26 9.11
CA ARG A 97 -8.57 -14.01 7.85
C ARG A 97 -8.74 -15.52 8.06
N ALA A 98 -8.06 -16.09 9.04
CA ALA A 98 -8.20 -17.52 9.35
C ALA A 98 -9.63 -17.89 9.76
N GLU A 99 -10.31 -17.02 10.53
CA GLU A 99 -11.72 -17.21 10.89
C GLU A 99 -12.65 -17.09 9.68
N GLU A 100 -12.41 -16.13 8.79
CA GLU A 100 -13.14 -15.97 7.53
C GLU A 100 -12.97 -17.19 6.63
N ASP A 101 -11.73 -17.63 6.41
CA ASP A 101 -11.40 -18.81 5.63
C ASP A 101 -12.05 -20.07 6.20
N ALA A 102 -12.02 -20.24 7.54
CA ALA A 102 -12.70 -21.35 8.19
C ALA A 102 -14.20 -21.32 7.94
N ARG A 103 -14.85 -20.14 7.96
CA ARG A 103 -16.29 -20.02 7.69
C ARG A 103 -16.60 -20.31 6.21
N LEU A 104 -15.79 -19.84 5.28
CA LEU A 104 -15.99 -20.06 3.83
C LEU A 104 -15.80 -21.51 3.40
N ASN A 105 -14.91 -22.24 4.07
CA ASN A 105 -14.53 -23.61 3.69
C ASN A 105 -15.20 -24.70 4.53
N SER A 106 -16.09 -24.34 5.46
CA SER A 106 -16.77 -25.29 6.35
C SER A 106 -18.29 -25.21 6.27
N TYR A 107 -18.91 -26.36 6.49
CA TYR A 107 -20.33 -26.42 6.79
C TYR A 107 -20.62 -25.81 8.16
N GLY A 108 -21.80 -25.23 8.31
CA GLY A 108 -22.27 -24.76 9.60
C GLY A 108 -23.73 -24.34 9.54
N TRP A 109 -24.35 -24.19 10.70
CA TRP A 109 -25.68 -23.58 10.77
C TRP A 109 -25.56 -22.06 10.73
N VAL A 110 -26.43 -21.41 9.95
CA VAL A 110 -26.64 -19.95 10.01
C VAL A 110 -27.79 -19.67 10.95
N ASP A 111 -28.90 -20.38 10.75
CA ASP A 111 -30.08 -20.35 11.62
C ASP A 111 -30.67 -21.77 11.70
N PRO A 112 -30.46 -22.48 12.82
CA PRO A 112 -31.03 -23.82 13.03
C PRO A 112 -32.56 -23.84 13.07
N GLN A 113 -33.21 -22.77 13.56
CA GLN A 113 -34.66 -22.72 13.71
C GLN A 113 -35.34 -22.50 12.35
N ALA A 114 -34.73 -21.68 11.50
CA ALA A 114 -35.17 -21.48 10.12
C ALA A 114 -34.64 -22.56 9.15
N GLY A 115 -33.90 -23.58 9.64
CA GLY A 115 -33.34 -24.64 8.80
C GLY A 115 -32.28 -24.17 7.80
N THR A 116 -31.66 -23.01 8.02
CA THR A 116 -30.70 -22.41 7.08
C THR A 116 -29.28 -22.84 7.41
N VAL A 117 -28.65 -23.52 6.45
CA VAL A 117 -27.27 -24.02 6.53
C VAL A 117 -26.32 -23.23 5.63
N ARG A 118 -25.09 -23.04 6.10
CA ARG A 118 -23.94 -22.61 5.30
C ARG A 118 -23.29 -23.84 4.68
N ILE A 119 -23.02 -23.76 3.39
CA ILE A 119 -22.22 -24.73 2.64
C ILE A 119 -20.85 -24.11 2.29
N PRO A 120 -19.78 -24.91 2.15
CA PRO A 120 -18.49 -24.42 1.66
C PRO A 120 -18.64 -23.74 0.31
N ILE A 121 -17.88 -22.67 0.09
CA ILE A 121 -18.03 -21.82 -1.10
C ILE A 121 -17.79 -22.57 -2.40
N ASP A 122 -16.85 -23.51 -2.43
CA ASP A 122 -16.60 -24.37 -3.60
C ASP A 122 -17.84 -25.18 -3.98
N ARG A 123 -18.55 -25.72 -2.98
CA ARG A 123 -19.80 -26.47 -3.20
C ARG A 123 -20.94 -25.56 -3.63
N ALA A 124 -20.98 -24.33 -3.12
CA ALA A 124 -21.94 -23.34 -3.58
C ALA A 124 -21.74 -23.01 -5.06
N MET A 125 -20.49 -22.81 -5.49
CA MET A 125 -20.15 -22.56 -6.89
C MET A 125 -20.53 -23.75 -7.79
N GLU A 126 -20.19 -24.97 -7.39
CA GLU A 126 -20.59 -26.19 -8.12
C GLU A 126 -22.12 -26.29 -8.29
N ARG A 127 -22.88 -26.01 -7.22
CA ARG A 127 -24.35 -26.02 -7.25
C ARG A 127 -24.92 -24.98 -8.20
N ILE A 128 -24.37 -23.76 -8.19
CA ILE A 128 -24.81 -22.69 -9.10
C ILE A 128 -24.49 -23.04 -10.55
N LEU A 129 -23.33 -23.63 -10.82
CA LEU A 129 -22.96 -24.08 -12.17
C LEU A 129 -23.91 -25.17 -12.67
N GLN A 130 -24.34 -26.09 -11.80
CA GLN A 130 -25.30 -27.15 -12.14
C GLN A 130 -26.72 -26.61 -12.37
N GLN A 131 -27.18 -25.69 -11.52
CA GLN A 131 -28.54 -25.13 -11.58
C GLN A 131 -28.68 -24.04 -12.66
N GLY A 132 -27.57 -23.43 -13.06
CA GLY A 132 -27.55 -22.21 -13.85
C GLY A 132 -27.87 -20.98 -12.98
N LEU A 133 -27.33 -19.82 -13.36
CA LEU A 133 -27.75 -18.56 -12.78
C LEU A 133 -29.18 -18.25 -13.26
N PRO A 134 -30.09 -17.78 -12.39
CA PRO A 134 -31.40 -17.35 -12.85
C PRO A 134 -31.24 -16.26 -13.91
N ALA A 135 -31.67 -16.54 -15.14
CA ALA A 135 -31.80 -15.53 -16.18
C ALA A 135 -32.78 -14.49 -15.63
N ARG A 136 -32.36 -13.22 -15.55
CA ARG A 136 -33.18 -12.14 -15.01
C ARG A 136 -34.56 -12.13 -15.68
N GLY A 137 -35.55 -12.65 -14.98
CA GLY A 137 -36.95 -12.69 -15.37
C GLY A 137 -37.78 -12.41 -14.12
N GLU A 138 -38.48 -11.28 -14.16
CA GLU A 138 -39.65 -11.01 -13.31
C GLU A 138 -39.38 -10.89 -11.81
N THR A 139 -38.60 -9.87 -11.43
CA THR A 139 -38.90 -9.16 -10.17
C THR A 139 -39.20 -7.73 -10.56
N SER A 140 -40.48 -7.40 -10.72
CA SER A 140 -40.93 -6.01 -10.69
C SER A 140 -40.55 -5.47 -9.31
N LEU A 141 -39.45 -4.72 -9.25
CA LEU A 141 -39.12 -3.95 -8.07
C LEU A 141 -40.32 -3.01 -7.82
N PRO A 142 -40.93 -3.02 -6.62
CA PRO A 142 -41.91 -1.99 -6.28
C PRO A 142 -41.24 -0.62 -6.46
N PRO A 143 -41.98 0.41 -6.92
CA PRO A 143 -41.42 1.74 -7.09
C PRO A 143 -40.76 2.17 -5.78
N VAL A 144 -39.45 2.39 -5.81
CA VAL A 144 -38.72 3.01 -4.72
C VAL A 144 -39.26 4.42 -4.58
N SER A 145 -40.21 4.61 -3.67
CA SER A 145 -40.57 5.93 -3.16
C SER A 145 -39.34 6.46 -2.42
N ARG A 146 -38.50 7.24 -3.10
CA ARG A 146 -37.51 8.06 -2.41
C ARG A 146 -38.27 8.96 -1.45
N PRO A 147 -37.96 9.00 -0.15
CA PRO A 147 -38.43 10.08 0.70
C PRO A 147 -37.93 11.38 0.09
N GLY A 148 -38.87 12.24 -0.30
CA GLY A 148 -38.57 13.54 -0.86
C GLY A 148 -37.75 14.33 0.14
N ASN A 149 -36.58 14.81 -0.28
CA ASN A 149 -35.84 15.80 0.47
C ASN A 149 -36.58 17.13 0.33
N PRO A 150 -37.19 17.70 1.40
CA PRO A 150 -38.00 18.91 1.29
C PRO A 150 -37.19 20.18 0.95
N ASP A 151 -35.86 20.11 0.94
CA ASP A 151 -35.04 21.33 0.94
C ASP A 151 -34.42 21.68 -0.42
N SER A 152 -34.78 20.96 -1.49
CA SER A 152 -34.33 21.34 -2.84
C SER A 152 -35.25 22.39 -3.47
N SER A 153 -35.44 23.52 -2.78
CA SER A 153 -36.05 24.73 -3.34
C SER A 153 -35.01 25.45 -4.22
N GLY A 154 -34.77 24.85 -5.38
CA GLY A 154 -33.88 25.36 -6.41
C GLY A 154 -34.64 25.50 -7.73
N GLY A 155 -35.69 26.31 -7.74
CA GLY A 155 -36.51 26.54 -8.92
C GLY A 155 -37.21 27.88 -8.86
N ARG A 156 -36.50 28.96 -9.19
CA ARG A 156 -37.11 30.24 -9.53
C ARG A 156 -37.92 30.05 -10.82
N GLN A 157 -39.21 29.82 -10.70
CA GLN A 157 -40.12 29.83 -11.83
C GLN A 157 -40.55 31.28 -12.06
N LEU A 158 -39.71 31.99 -12.81
CA LEU A 158 -40.04 33.25 -13.45
C LEU A 158 -40.78 32.89 -14.74
N GLY A 159 -42.08 33.16 -14.82
CA GLY A 159 -42.85 32.89 -16.04
C GLY A 159 -44.35 33.00 -15.84
N ASP A 160 -44.90 34.06 -16.44
CA ASP A 160 -46.19 34.08 -17.11
C ASP A 160 -47.45 34.15 -16.23
N ARG A 161 -47.76 35.37 -15.81
CA ARG A 161 -49.11 35.75 -15.41
C ARG A 161 -49.74 36.58 -16.54
N GLU A 162 -50.28 35.89 -17.54
CA GLU A 162 -51.19 36.45 -18.52
C GLU A 162 -52.57 35.79 -18.41
N GLN A 163 -53.50 36.62 -17.93
CA GLN A 163 -54.87 36.79 -18.43
C GLN A 163 -55.90 35.65 -18.37
N GLY A 164 -57.08 36.03 -17.86
CA GLY A 164 -58.32 35.74 -18.60
C GLY A 164 -59.41 35.03 -17.81
N THR A 165 -60.43 35.81 -17.41
CA THR A 165 -61.87 35.49 -17.54
C THR A 165 -62.33 34.12 -17.04
N GLY A 166 -63.07 34.01 -15.95
CA GLY A 166 -64.44 34.50 -15.84
C GLY A 166 -65.33 33.40 -15.23
N ASN A 167 -66.53 33.79 -14.80
CA ASN A 167 -67.64 32.99 -14.26
C ASN A 167 -67.67 32.98 -12.71
N ARG A 168 -68.49 33.83 -12.06
CA ARG A 168 -69.96 33.69 -11.82
C ARG A 168 -70.28 32.29 -11.30
N GLU A 169 -70.98 32.06 -10.19
CA GLU A 169 -71.97 32.86 -9.48
C GLU A 169 -72.29 32.13 -8.17
N MET A 170 -72.71 32.87 -7.15
CA MET A 170 -73.69 32.52 -6.11
C MET A 170 -73.78 31.07 -5.59
N ARG A 171 -73.72 30.92 -4.26
CA ARG A 171 -74.92 30.85 -3.38
C ARG A 171 -74.53 30.28 -2.02
N THR A 172 -74.56 31.14 -1.01
CA THR A 172 -74.75 30.81 0.42
C THR A 172 -76.09 30.07 0.65
N PRO A 173 -76.43 29.55 1.84
CA PRO A 173 -75.67 29.44 3.10
C PRO A 173 -75.70 28.03 3.75
N ASP A 174 -74.92 27.93 4.83
CA ASP A 174 -75.19 27.25 6.12
C ASP A 174 -76.70 27.03 6.47
N PRO A 175 -77.11 26.15 7.42
CA PRO A 175 -76.52 26.11 8.77
C PRO A 175 -76.56 24.80 9.59
N GLN A 176 -75.85 24.90 10.73
CA GLN A 176 -75.86 24.13 11.99
C GLN A 176 -74.90 22.95 12.09
#